data_AF-A0A7C8AEV2-F1
#
_entry.id   AF-A0A7C8AEV2-F1
#
_cell.length_a   1.000
_cell.length_b   1.000
_cell.length_c   1.000
_cell.angle_alpha   90.00
_cell.angle_beta   90.00
_cell.angle_gamma   90.00
#
_symmetry.space_group_name_H-M   'P 1'
#
loop_
_entity.id
_entity.type
_entity.pdbx_description
1 polymer ?
#
loop_
_entity_poly.entity_id
_entity_poly.type
_entity_poly.pdbx_seq_one_letter_code
_entity_poly.pdbx_strand_id
1 'polypeptide(L)'
;PPQVAALQNGDPGRGAALLYRQQILQEYATFVASGADFALRFFESRSSPATKAVGYGKAAFVFHMIRQKLGDDAFWNSLRQIYKDRLFVRTSWEDFRDVFVRTGGWDPGEAKEFFDQWVARSGAPVLKLQDVQLKSDASGWQATGSLEQDLPWYDLDITVALKISPTQRFDTRIGIKGGSTSFAIGSPRTGSALKPSEAPTARGDFASAQTGSGGTPPRGDSASVQSGSGGTPPRGDFASVQSGSGGSPPPQKLIADPDVNIFRLLDPEEVPCTVNSVKGSKSLTAVLRDGSPREAVKAFKLLLEGLGHADAPITSEKEAEMKMSKEIDFLFFGLPRSEKLKSFFSSSPEDVTLSSEKFSVKGFSSADCLFLVFNGSNRGAGITALYLPVSGTSADSVLTSARKITHYGKYSYLAFSHGVIQQKGVWEALRSPLQFDFIRK
;
A
#
# COMPACT_ATOMS: atom_id res chain seq x y z
N PRO A 1 -2.04 -15.90 1.51
CA PRO A 1 -2.02 -14.66 2.33
C PRO A 1 -2.98 -13.59 1.76
N PRO A 2 -3.51 -12.67 2.59
CA PRO A 2 -4.72 -11.89 2.30
C PRO A 2 -4.68 -10.99 1.05
N GLN A 3 -3.51 -10.72 0.47
CA GLN A 3 -3.38 -9.98 -0.79
C GLN A 3 -3.88 -10.77 -2.02
N VAL A 4 -3.92 -12.10 -1.95
CA VAL A 4 -4.54 -12.94 -3.01
C VAL A 4 -6.07 -12.97 -2.83
N ALA A 5 -6.57 -12.79 -1.60
CA ALA A 5 -8.01 -12.80 -1.32
C ALA A 5 -8.72 -11.51 -1.79
N ALA A 6 -8.02 -10.37 -1.84
CA ALA A 6 -8.57 -9.13 -2.42
C ALA A 6 -8.79 -9.23 -3.93
N LEU A 7 -8.08 -10.13 -4.62
CA LEU A 7 -8.24 -10.39 -6.06
C LEU A 7 -9.38 -11.37 -6.37
N GLN A 8 -9.87 -12.12 -5.38
CA GLN A 8 -10.89 -13.16 -5.61
C GLN A 8 -12.33 -12.66 -5.46
N ASN A 9 -12.56 -11.47 -4.89
CA ASN A 9 -13.91 -10.94 -4.61
C ASN A 9 -14.14 -9.49 -5.11
N GLY A 10 -13.27 -8.95 -5.97
CA GLY A 10 -13.39 -7.60 -6.54
C GLY A 10 -12.93 -7.55 -7.99
N ASP A 11 -13.36 -6.52 -8.73
CA ASP A 11 -12.92 -6.23 -10.09
C ASP A 11 -11.37 -6.30 -10.16
N PRO A 12 -10.80 -7.28 -10.91
CA PRO A 12 -9.34 -7.49 -11.00
C PRO A 12 -8.60 -6.21 -11.42
N GLY A 13 -9.25 -5.32 -12.16
CA GLY A 13 -8.70 -4.03 -12.56
C GLY A 13 -8.46 -3.07 -11.39
N ARG A 14 -9.31 -3.09 -10.35
CA ARG A 14 -9.17 -2.22 -9.17
C ARG A 14 -7.97 -2.60 -8.32
N GLY A 15 -7.78 -3.90 -8.07
CA GLY A 15 -6.62 -4.40 -7.33
C GLY A 15 -5.31 -4.08 -8.04
N ALA A 16 -5.26 -4.29 -9.36
CA ALA A 16 -4.07 -3.95 -10.16
C ALA A 16 -3.77 -2.44 -10.17
N ALA A 17 -4.79 -1.59 -10.25
CA ALA A 17 -4.62 -0.14 -10.22
C ALA A 17 -4.06 0.37 -8.87
N LEU A 18 -4.56 -0.16 -7.76
CA LEU A 18 -4.04 0.16 -6.42
C LEU A 18 -2.56 -0.20 -6.29
N LEU A 19 -2.19 -1.43 -6.68
CA LEU A 19 -0.80 -1.88 -6.64
C LEU A 19 0.12 -1.03 -7.53
N TYR A 20 -0.38 -0.61 -8.69
CA TYR A 20 0.37 0.27 -9.60
C TYR A 20 0.61 1.66 -9.00
N ARG A 21 -0.40 2.26 -8.37
CA ARG A 21 -0.27 3.55 -7.66
C ARG A 21 0.69 3.44 -6.48
N GLN A 22 0.59 2.36 -5.69
CA GLN A 22 1.53 2.11 -4.59
C GLN A 22 2.98 1.98 -5.10
N GLN A 23 3.18 1.28 -6.23
CA GLN A 23 4.50 1.17 -6.85
C GLN A 23 5.06 2.54 -7.26
N ILE A 24 4.24 3.43 -7.84
CA ILE A 24 4.67 4.78 -8.19
C ILE A 24 5.15 5.55 -6.96
N LEU A 25 4.42 5.49 -5.84
CA LEU A 25 4.81 6.20 -4.61
C LEU A 25 6.10 5.64 -4.00
N GLN A 26 6.28 4.31 -4.01
CA GLN A 26 7.52 3.65 -3.58
C GLN A 26 8.72 4.05 -4.44
N GLU A 27 8.54 4.07 -5.76
CA GLU A 27 9.55 4.56 -6.70
C GLU A 27 9.91 6.01 -6.35
N TYR A 28 8.92 6.91 -6.23
CA TYR A 28 9.17 8.31 -5.90
C TYR A 28 9.91 8.50 -4.57
N ALA A 29 9.48 7.84 -3.50
CA ALA A 29 10.12 7.96 -2.18
C ALA A 29 11.59 7.51 -2.19
N THR A 30 11.89 6.42 -2.90
CA THR A 30 13.27 5.94 -3.08
C THR A 30 14.16 6.98 -3.77
N PHE A 31 13.61 7.74 -4.73
CA PHE A 31 14.38 8.75 -5.47
C PHE A 31 14.48 10.09 -4.75
N VAL A 32 13.42 10.58 -4.10
CA VAL A 32 13.48 11.84 -3.33
C VAL A 32 14.53 11.76 -2.22
N ALA A 33 14.68 10.60 -1.56
CA ALA A 33 15.74 10.35 -0.59
C ALA A 33 17.16 10.55 -1.15
N SER A 34 17.34 10.48 -2.47
CA SER A 34 18.62 10.75 -3.15
C SER A 34 18.88 12.24 -3.43
N GLY A 35 17.88 13.12 -3.20
CA GLY A 35 17.96 14.57 -3.41
C GLY A 35 17.61 15.05 -4.83
N ALA A 36 17.11 14.17 -5.69
CA ALA A 36 16.90 14.41 -7.13
C ALA A 36 15.43 14.65 -7.50
N ASP A 37 14.80 15.68 -6.93
CA ASP A 37 13.39 16.04 -7.21
C ASP A 37 13.27 17.39 -7.94
N PHE A 38 12.22 17.55 -8.75
CA PHE A 38 11.99 18.76 -9.56
C PHE A 38 10.51 18.96 -9.88
N ALA A 39 10.15 20.19 -10.26
CA ALA A 39 8.78 20.52 -10.65
C ALA A 39 8.40 19.84 -11.97
N LEU A 40 7.20 19.24 -12.02
CA LEU A 40 6.75 18.45 -13.17
C LEU A 40 6.70 19.26 -14.47
N ARG A 41 6.47 20.59 -14.40
CA ARG A 41 6.51 21.48 -15.57
C ARG A 41 7.83 21.45 -16.35
N PHE A 42 8.94 21.05 -15.71
CA PHE A 42 10.25 20.97 -16.33
C PHE A 42 10.57 19.58 -16.91
N PHE A 43 9.65 18.62 -16.81
CA PHE A 43 9.85 17.31 -17.40
C PHE A 43 9.71 17.36 -18.92
N GLU A 44 10.78 17.01 -19.64
CA GLU A 44 10.78 16.91 -21.11
C GLU A 44 10.84 15.45 -21.57
N SER A 45 11.79 14.68 -21.05
CA SER A 45 11.96 13.28 -21.40
C SER A 45 12.55 12.46 -20.25
N ARG A 46 12.38 11.14 -20.32
CA ARG A 46 12.99 10.19 -19.39
C ARG A 46 14.44 9.95 -19.76
N SER A 47 15.36 10.34 -18.87
CA SER A 47 16.81 10.07 -18.98
C SER A 47 17.35 9.21 -17.83
N SER A 48 16.58 9.05 -16.75
CA SER A 48 17.00 8.38 -15.52
C SER A 48 15.80 7.80 -14.74
N PRO A 49 16.03 6.95 -13.72
CA PRO A 49 14.97 6.53 -12.81
C PRO A 49 14.27 7.70 -12.09
N ALA A 50 15.01 8.74 -11.70
CA ALA A 50 14.45 9.93 -11.04
C ALA A 50 13.51 10.73 -11.98
N THR A 51 13.95 11.00 -13.22
CA THR A 51 13.10 11.69 -14.21
C THR A 51 11.86 10.87 -14.58
N LYS A 52 11.94 9.53 -14.58
CA LYS A 52 10.78 8.64 -14.76
C LYS A 52 9.77 8.80 -13.61
N ALA A 53 10.22 8.82 -12.36
CA ALA A 53 9.33 8.87 -11.21
C ALA A 53 8.54 10.19 -11.13
N VAL A 54 9.18 11.32 -11.41
CA VAL A 54 8.47 12.60 -11.53
C VAL A 54 7.64 12.62 -12.82
N GLY A 55 8.29 12.46 -13.98
CA GLY A 55 7.67 12.68 -15.28
C GLY A 55 6.52 11.75 -15.62
N TYR A 56 6.63 10.45 -15.31
CA TYR A 56 5.54 9.51 -15.53
C TYR A 56 4.75 9.23 -14.25
N GLY A 57 5.42 9.06 -13.11
CA GLY A 57 4.76 8.73 -11.85
C GLY A 57 3.88 9.87 -11.32
N LYS A 58 4.46 11.04 -11.04
CA LYS A 58 3.71 12.21 -10.56
C LYS A 58 2.65 12.66 -11.57
N ALA A 59 2.98 12.67 -12.88
CA ALA A 59 2.00 13.00 -13.92
C ALA A 59 0.79 12.05 -13.95
N ALA A 60 1.00 10.73 -13.79
CA ALA A 60 -0.10 9.77 -13.73
C ALA A 60 -1.03 10.06 -12.55
N PHE A 61 -0.48 10.42 -11.39
CA PHE A 61 -1.29 10.85 -10.24
C PHE A 61 -2.00 12.18 -10.48
N VAL A 62 -1.36 13.16 -11.12
CA VAL A 62 -2.00 14.43 -11.49
C VAL A 62 -3.28 14.17 -12.28
N PHE A 63 -3.21 13.38 -13.34
CA PHE A 63 -4.41 13.02 -14.12
C PHE A 63 -5.42 12.17 -13.31
N HIS A 64 -4.94 11.24 -12.48
CA HIS A 64 -5.81 10.45 -11.61
C HIS A 64 -6.58 11.33 -10.61
N MET A 65 -5.92 12.28 -9.95
CA MET A 65 -6.53 13.19 -8.99
C MET A 65 -7.51 14.17 -9.68
N ILE A 66 -7.18 14.67 -10.89
CA ILE A 66 -8.12 15.46 -11.70
C ILE A 66 -9.36 14.62 -12.02
N ARG A 67 -9.19 13.36 -12.45
CA ARG A 67 -10.31 12.45 -12.71
C ARG A 67 -11.16 12.20 -11.47
N GLN A 68 -10.56 12.02 -10.30
CA GLN A 68 -11.31 11.87 -9.04
C GLN A 68 -12.10 13.13 -8.67
N LYS A 69 -11.56 14.32 -8.97
CA LYS A 69 -12.20 15.61 -8.69
C LYS A 69 -13.37 15.89 -9.63
N LEU A 70 -13.18 15.69 -10.93
CA LEU A 70 -14.19 16.04 -11.95
C LEU A 70 -15.21 14.92 -12.20
N GLY A 71 -14.86 13.69 -11.85
CA GLY A 71 -15.59 12.50 -12.30
C GLY A 71 -15.21 12.07 -13.72
N ASP A 72 -15.57 10.83 -14.05
CA ASP A 72 -15.11 10.16 -15.27
C ASP A 72 -15.55 10.87 -16.56
N ASP A 73 -16.83 11.23 -16.66
CA ASP A 73 -17.38 11.79 -17.89
C ASP A 73 -16.76 13.16 -18.21
N ALA A 74 -16.72 14.06 -17.23
CA ALA A 74 -16.12 15.39 -17.37
C ALA A 74 -14.63 15.30 -17.72
N PHE A 75 -13.90 14.39 -17.07
CA PHE A 75 -12.48 14.14 -17.35
C PHE A 75 -12.25 13.68 -18.79
N TRP A 76 -12.93 12.62 -19.23
CA TRP A 76 -12.74 12.06 -20.57
C TRP A 76 -13.22 13.01 -21.67
N ASN A 77 -14.32 13.74 -21.43
CA ASN A 77 -14.80 14.77 -22.37
C ASN A 77 -13.79 15.90 -22.52
N SER A 78 -13.17 16.35 -21.43
CA SER A 78 -12.11 17.36 -21.47
C SER A 78 -10.90 16.88 -22.28
N LEU A 79 -10.42 15.64 -22.08
CA LEU A 79 -9.30 15.10 -22.86
C LEU A 79 -9.61 15.00 -24.36
N ARG A 80 -10.84 14.58 -24.72
CA ARG A 80 -11.28 14.59 -26.12
C ARG A 80 -11.31 16.00 -26.70
N GLN A 81 -11.72 16.98 -25.90
CA GLN A 81 -11.74 18.38 -26.32
C GLN A 81 -10.33 18.94 -26.51
N ILE A 82 -9.39 18.66 -25.60
CA ILE A 82 -7.97 19.02 -25.77
C ILE A 82 -7.43 18.46 -27.08
N TYR A 83 -7.67 17.17 -27.35
CA TYR A 83 -7.20 16.55 -28.59
C TYR A 83 -7.76 17.24 -29.84
N LYS A 84 -9.06 17.58 -29.84
CA LYS A 84 -9.70 18.28 -30.96
C LYS A 84 -9.18 19.71 -31.14
N ASP A 85 -9.08 20.46 -30.05
CA ASP A 85 -8.72 21.89 -30.08
C ASP A 85 -7.24 22.11 -30.37
N ARG A 86 -6.37 21.16 -30.00
CA ARG A 86 -4.91 21.33 -29.98
C ARG A 86 -4.16 20.31 -30.83
N LEU A 87 -4.84 19.60 -31.73
CA LEU A 87 -4.19 18.69 -32.66
C LEU A 87 -3.14 19.43 -33.49
N PHE A 88 -1.92 18.90 -33.54
CA PHE A 88 -0.77 19.51 -34.22
C PHE A 88 -0.31 20.88 -33.65
N VAL A 89 -0.77 21.24 -32.45
CA VAL A 89 -0.37 22.49 -31.77
C VAL A 89 0.46 22.16 -30.53
N ARG A 90 1.54 22.92 -30.31
CA ARG A 90 2.31 22.83 -29.06
C ARG A 90 1.38 23.11 -27.87
N THR A 91 1.39 22.22 -26.88
CA THR A 91 0.44 22.24 -25.76
C THR A 91 1.20 22.16 -24.44
N SER A 92 0.84 23.01 -23.48
CA SER A 92 1.42 23.06 -22.14
C SER A 92 0.42 22.62 -21.07
N TRP A 93 0.85 22.58 -19.81
CA TRP A 93 -0.02 22.24 -18.67
C TRP A 93 -1.13 23.28 -18.45
N GLU A 94 -0.88 24.54 -18.76
CA GLU A 94 -1.88 25.61 -18.70
C GLU A 94 -3.02 25.36 -19.68
N ASP A 95 -2.72 24.86 -20.89
CA ASP A 95 -3.76 24.49 -21.86
C ASP A 95 -4.65 23.35 -21.33
N PHE A 96 -4.05 22.35 -20.67
CA PHE A 96 -4.81 21.28 -20.01
C PHE A 96 -5.73 21.85 -18.93
N ARG A 97 -5.20 22.70 -18.05
CA ARG A 97 -5.98 23.36 -16.99
C ARG A 97 -7.17 24.12 -17.58
N ASP A 98 -6.94 24.91 -18.62
CA ASP A 98 -7.97 25.77 -19.21
C ASP A 98 -9.12 24.95 -19.84
N VAL A 99 -8.82 23.79 -20.43
CA VAL A 99 -9.87 22.90 -20.93
C VAL A 99 -10.60 22.18 -19.79
N PHE A 100 -9.92 21.75 -18.72
CA PHE A 100 -10.61 21.17 -17.56
C PHE A 100 -11.52 22.18 -16.86
N VAL A 101 -11.15 23.47 -16.82
CA VAL A 101 -12.02 24.55 -16.35
C VAL A 101 -13.22 24.73 -17.27
N ARG A 102 -12.97 24.93 -18.58
CA ARG A 102 -14.02 25.25 -19.56
C ARG A 102 -15.00 24.09 -19.82
N THR A 103 -14.50 22.88 -19.99
CA THR A 103 -15.27 21.69 -20.40
C THR A 103 -15.60 20.78 -19.23
N GLY A 104 -14.69 20.69 -18.25
CA GLY A 104 -14.90 19.87 -17.05
C GLY A 104 -15.69 20.56 -15.94
N GLY A 105 -15.97 21.87 -16.08
CA GLY A 105 -16.70 22.65 -15.08
C GLY A 105 -15.92 22.88 -13.79
N TRP A 106 -14.59 22.77 -13.83
CA TRP A 106 -13.76 23.02 -12.66
C TRP A 106 -13.69 24.51 -12.34
N ASP A 107 -13.87 24.88 -11.07
CA ASP A 107 -13.59 26.22 -10.58
C ASP A 107 -12.16 26.69 -10.98
N PRO A 108 -12.01 27.88 -11.60
CA PRO A 108 -10.71 28.38 -12.06
C PRO A 108 -9.69 28.61 -10.93
N GLY A 109 -10.14 29.02 -9.74
CA GLY A 109 -9.29 29.25 -8.58
C GLY A 109 -8.73 27.94 -8.05
N GLU A 110 -9.60 26.96 -7.80
CA GLU A 110 -9.21 25.62 -7.38
C GLU A 110 -8.29 24.94 -8.41
N ALA A 111 -8.59 25.06 -9.70
CA ALA A 111 -7.76 24.50 -10.76
C ALA A 111 -6.37 25.16 -10.78
N LYS A 112 -6.29 26.48 -10.60
CA LYS A 112 -5.01 27.18 -10.50
C LYS A 112 -4.19 26.68 -9.31
N GLU A 113 -4.77 26.62 -8.12
CA GLU A 113 -4.10 26.14 -6.91
C GLU A 113 -3.61 24.69 -7.07
N PHE A 114 -4.42 23.83 -7.67
CA PHE A 114 -4.04 22.44 -7.95
C PHE A 114 -2.82 22.36 -8.87
N PHE A 115 -2.81 23.07 -10.00
CA PHE A 115 -1.68 23.05 -10.92
C PHE A 115 -0.43 23.70 -10.33
N ASP A 116 -0.59 24.77 -9.53
CA ASP A 116 0.53 25.40 -8.83
C ASP A 116 1.22 24.39 -7.89
N GLN A 117 0.44 23.67 -7.06
CA GLN A 117 1.02 22.74 -6.08
C GLN A 117 1.54 21.43 -6.67
N TRP A 118 0.91 20.90 -7.74
CA TRP A 118 1.26 19.60 -8.29
C TRP A 118 2.14 19.66 -9.53
N VAL A 119 2.04 20.72 -10.34
CA VAL A 119 2.78 20.85 -11.60
C VAL A 119 3.95 21.81 -11.47
N ALA A 120 3.74 22.98 -10.85
CA ALA A 120 4.75 24.03 -10.75
C ALA A 120 5.74 23.86 -9.57
N ARG A 121 5.36 23.09 -8.54
CA ARG A 121 6.19 22.82 -7.35
C ARG A 121 6.82 21.42 -7.38
N SER A 122 8.06 21.31 -6.90
CA SER A 122 8.65 20.02 -6.54
C SER A 122 8.05 19.50 -5.22
N GLY A 123 8.30 18.25 -4.88
CA GLY A 123 7.89 17.63 -3.63
C GLY A 123 6.52 16.97 -3.70
N ALA A 124 6.19 16.33 -2.59
CA ALA A 124 4.91 15.72 -2.29
C ALA A 124 4.63 15.85 -0.78
N PRO A 125 3.36 15.85 -0.35
CA PRO A 125 3.03 15.93 1.07
C PRO A 125 3.51 14.70 1.84
N VAL A 126 3.98 14.91 3.06
CA VAL A 126 4.17 13.87 4.08
C VAL A 126 2.97 13.95 5.02
N LEU A 127 2.33 12.81 5.27
CA LEU A 127 1.06 12.75 6.00
C LEU A 127 1.16 11.74 7.15
N LYS A 128 0.48 12.04 8.26
CA LYS A 128 0.42 11.15 9.42
C LYS A 128 -0.92 11.28 10.15
N LEU A 129 -1.39 10.18 10.72
CA LEU A 129 -2.48 10.15 11.69
C LEU A 129 -1.90 10.41 13.08
N GLN A 130 -2.55 11.28 13.85
CA GLN A 130 -2.20 11.58 15.23
C GLN A 130 -3.43 11.51 16.12
N ASP A 131 -3.17 11.31 17.42
CA ASP A 131 -4.18 11.32 18.48
C ASP A 131 -5.42 10.45 18.22
N VAL A 132 -5.22 9.32 17.53
CA VAL A 132 -6.31 8.42 17.16
C VAL A 132 -6.87 7.73 18.41
N GLN A 133 -8.16 7.90 18.63
CA GLN A 133 -8.90 7.31 19.74
C GLN A 133 -10.14 6.58 19.22
N LEU A 134 -10.51 5.50 19.90
CA LEU A 134 -11.73 4.75 19.62
C LEU A 134 -12.64 4.81 20.84
N LYS A 135 -13.87 5.26 20.63
CA LYS A 135 -14.93 5.25 21.64
C LYS A 135 -16.08 4.41 21.14
N SER A 136 -16.78 3.74 22.05
CA SER A 136 -18.06 3.10 21.78
C SER A 136 -19.15 3.82 22.57
N ASP A 137 -20.30 3.97 21.94
CA ASP A 137 -21.50 4.48 22.58
C ASP A 137 -22.72 3.62 22.19
N ALA A 138 -23.92 4.09 22.53
CA ALA A 138 -25.17 3.43 22.20
C ALA A 138 -25.45 3.36 20.69
N SER A 139 -24.88 4.28 19.90
CA SER A 139 -25.08 4.42 18.45
C SER A 139 -24.11 3.57 17.62
N GLY A 140 -22.93 3.27 18.15
CA GLY A 140 -21.89 2.64 17.35
C GLY A 140 -20.50 2.70 17.96
N TRP A 141 -19.53 2.53 17.08
CA TRP A 141 -18.14 2.89 17.33
C TRP A 141 -17.86 4.22 16.65
N GLN A 142 -17.10 5.09 17.32
CA GLN A 142 -16.63 6.35 16.78
C GLN A 142 -15.12 6.43 16.96
N ALA A 143 -14.41 6.56 15.86
CA ALA A 143 -12.99 6.87 15.84
C ALA A 143 -12.80 8.38 15.62
N THR A 144 -11.93 8.99 16.42
CA THR A 144 -11.55 10.40 16.32
C THR A 144 -10.04 10.51 16.23
N GLY A 145 -9.53 11.58 15.62
CA GLY A 145 -8.10 11.86 15.58
C GLY A 145 -7.82 13.10 14.74
N SER A 146 -6.56 13.30 14.38
CA SER A 146 -6.12 14.34 13.44
C SER A 146 -5.32 13.73 12.29
N LEU A 147 -5.50 14.32 11.12
CA LEU A 147 -4.63 14.13 9.97
C LEU A 147 -3.69 15.33 9.93
N GLU A 148 -2.38 15.09 9.88
CA GLU A 148 -1.36 16.13 9.87
C GLU A 148 -0.53 16.09 8.59
N GLN A 149 -0.01 17.25 8.20
CA GLN A 149 0.92 17.40 7.09
C GLN A 149 2.13 18.27 7.43
N ASP A 150 3.30 17.85 6.96
CA ASP A 150 4.53 18.64 7.05
C ASP A 150 4.54 19.76 6.00
N LEU A 151 5.36 20.78 6.22
CA LEU A 151 5.57 21.85 5.24
C LEU A 151 6.34 21.34 4.01
N PRO A 152 6.05 21.84 2.79
CA PRO A 152 4.99 22.80 2.49
C PRO A 152 3.62 22.13 2.44
N TRP A 153 2.60 22.83 2.91
CA TRP A 153 1.23 22.32 2.91
C TRP A 153 0.66 22.19 1.50
N TYR A 154 -0.24 21.22 1.36
CA TYR A 154 -1.02 20.95 0.17
C TYR A 154 -2.51 21.08 0.52
N ASP A 155 -3.32 21.49 -0.44
CA ASP A 155 -4.78 21.32 -0.37
C ASP A 155 -5.12 19.90 -0.83
N LEU A 156 -5.63 19.08 0.10
CA LEU A 156 -5.90 17.66 -0.11
C LEU A 156 -7.32 17.30 0.36
N ASP A 157 -7.97 16.39 -0.36
CA ASP A 157 -9.20 15.71 0.05
C ASP A 157 -8.88 14.21 0.20
N ILE A 158 -8.82 13.73 1.44
CA ILE A 158 -8.33 12.38 1.77
C ILE A 158 -9.45 11.53 2.31
N THR A 159 -9.63 10.34 1.72
CA THR A 159 -10.50 9.31 2.29
C THR A 159 -9.87 8.70 3.54
N VAL A 160 -10.55 8.79 4.67
CA VAL A 160 -10.22 8.05 5.90
C VAL A 160 -11.22 6.91 6.06
N ALA A 161 -10.73 5.69 6.17
CA ALA A 161 -11.52 4.48 6.28
C ALA A 161 -11.41 3.83 7.65
N LEU A 162 -12.55 3.55 8.27
CA LEU A 162 -12.69 2.75 9.49
C LEU A 162 -13.03 1.31 9.09
N LYS A 163 -12.06 0.41 9.22
CA LYS A 163 -12.19 -0.99 8.82
C LYS A 163 -12.66 -1.85 9.98
N ILE A 164 -13.79 -2.52 9.80
CA ILE A 164 -14.41 -3.43 10.78
C ILE A 164 -14.00 -4.88 10.51
N SER A 165 -13.99 -5.28 9.25
CA SER A 165 -13.62 -6.62 8.80
C SER A 165 -12.91 -6.56 7.45
N PRO A 166 -12.43 -7.68 6.88
CA PRO A 166 -11.89 -7.70 5.52
C PRO A 166 -12.86 -7.16 4.46
N THR A 167 -14.17 -7.27 4.67
CA THR A 167 -15.21 -6.90 3.70
C THR A 167 -16.02 -5.67 4.12
N GLN A 168 -15.97 -5.25 5.39
CA GLN A 168 -16.74 -4.13 5.92
C GLN A 168 -15.82 -2.98 6.35
N ARG A 169 -15.97 -1.82 5.69
CA ARG A 169 -15.34 -0.55 6.06
C ARG A 169 -16.32 0.61 5.89
N PHE A 170 -16.10 1.68 6.64
CA PHE A 170 -16.80 2.95 6.51
C PHE A 170 -15.80 4.01 6.06
N ASP A 171 -16.14 4.80 5.06
CA ASP A 171 -15.24 5.79 4.46
C ASP A 171 -15.81 7.20 4.70
N THR A 172 -14.94 8.15 5.06
CA THR A 172 -15.27 9.57 5.13
C THR A 172 -14.20 10.38 4.40
N ARG A 173 -14.58 11.51 3.82
CA ARG A 173 -13.64 12.42 3.13
C ARG A 173 -13.27 13.58 4.04
N ILE A 174 -11.98 13.83 4.17
CA ILE A 174 -11.41 14.85 5.06
C ILE A 174 -10.56 15.82 4.22
N GLY A 175 -10.99 17.08 4.18
CA GLY A 175 -10.22 18.17 3.59
C GLY A 175 -9.13 18.67 4.54
N ILE A 176 -7.90 18.82 4.05
CA ILE A 176 -6.78 19.39 4.79
C ILE A 176 -6.05 20.42 3.93
N LYS A 177 -5.97 21.66 4.41
CA LYS A 177 -5.27 22.79 3.75
C LYS A 177 -4.06 23.31 4.54
N GLY A 178 -4.08 23.13 5.86
CA GLY A 178 -3.02 23.57 6.78
C GLY A 178 -2.37 22.38 7.49
N GLY A 179 -1.56 22.61 8.51
CA GLY A 179 -0.75 21.55 9.13
C GLY A 179 -1.53 20.41 9.80
N SER A 180 -2.79 20.61 10.19
CA SER A 180 -3.61 19.60 10.87
C SER A 180 -5.11 19.84 10.64
N THR A 181 -5.87 18.75 10.47
CA THR A 181 -7.34 18.73 10.47
C THR A 181 -7.84 17.58 11.35
N SER A 182 -8.72 17.86 12.31
CA SER A 182 -9.38 16.82 13.11
C SER A 182 -10.50 16.12 12.32
N PHE A 183 -10.71 14.84 12.57
CA PHE A 183 -11.79 14.06 11.98
C PHE A 183 -12.54 13.23 13.03
N ALA A 184 -13.77 12.84 12.68
CA ALA A 184 -14.55 11.84 13.38
C ALA A 184 -15.22 10.93 12.33
N ILE A 185 -15.13 9.61 12.54
CA ILE A 185 -15.76 8.60 11.69
C ILE A 185 -16.48 7.57 12.54
N GLY A 186 -17.72 7.28 12.19
CA GLY A 186 -18.57 6.34 12.93
C GLY A 186 -18.89 5.08 12.13
N SER A 187 -19.01 3.96 12.82
CA SER A 187 -19.68 2.75 12.31
C SER A 187 -20.94 2.50 13.16
N PRO A 188 -22.15 2.52 12.58
CA PRO A 188 -23.37 2.26 13.33
C PRO A 188 -23.41 0.83 13.86
N ARG A 189 -24.08 0.60 15.00
CA ARG A 189 -24.41 -0.77 15.43
C ARG A 189 -25.33 -1.41 14.39
N THR A 190 -24.95 -2.60 13.92
CA THR A 190 -25.77 -3.41 13.00
C THR A 190 -27.15 -3.62 13.61
N GLY A 191 -28.19 -3.02 13.01
CA GLY A 191 -29.56 -3.00 13.52
C GLY A 191 -30.24 -1.63 13.48
N SER A 192 -29.50 -0.53 13.28
CA SER A 192 -30.10 0.77 12.97
C SER A 192 -30.02 1.05 11.48
N ALA A 193 -31.12 0.87 10.77
CA ALA A 193 -31.29 1.42 9.44
C ALA A 193 -31.29 2.95 9.54
N LEU A 194 -30.14 3.57 9.28
CA LEU A 194 -30.07 5.02 9.04
C LEU A 194 -30.81 5.30 7.73
N LYS A 195 -32.01 5.89 7.82
CA LYS A 195 -32.59 6.62 6.69
C LYS A 195 -31.63 7.77 6.34
N PRO A 196 -31.36 8.07 5.06
CA PRO A 196 -30.61 9.26 4.70
C PRO A 196 -31.34 10.50 5.23
N SER A 197 -30.60 11.39 5.88
CA SER A 197 -31.11 12.69 6.33
C SER A 197 -31.32 13.58 5.10
N GLU A 198 -32.57 13.75 4.67
CA GLU A 198 -32.94 14.84 3.74
C GLU A 198 -32.85 16.19 4.47
N ALA A 199 -32.18 17.15 3.83
CA ALA A 199 -32.16 18.55 4.24
C ALA A 199 -33.56 19.18 4.09
N PRO A 200 -33.91 20.22 4.88
CA PRO A 200 -35.27 20.75 4.89
C PRO A 200 -35.53 21.63 3.67
N THR A 201 -36.36 21.17 2.73
CA THR A 201 -37.02 22.04 1.75
C THR A 201 -38.40 22.45 2.24
N ALA A 202 -38.60 23.76 2.35
CA ALA A 202 -39.86 24.38 2.73
C ALA A 202 -40.86 24.45 1.57
N ARG A 203 -42.13 24.19 1.93
CA ARG A 203 -43.41 24.69 1.37
C ARG A 203 -43.81 24.36 -0.08
N GLY A 204 -45.05 23.88 -0.19
CA GLY A 204 -45.91 24.02 -1.37
C GLY A 204 -47.05 23.02 -1.41
N ASP A 205 -48.18 23.35 -0.78
CA ASP A 205 -49.47 22.67 -0.96
C ASP A 205 -49.89 22.63 -2.44
N PHE A 206 -50.44 21.51 -2.92
CA PHE A 206 -51.58 21.50 -3.86
C PHE A 206 -52.23 20.10 -3.92
N ALA A 207 -53.57 20.08 -3.79
CA ALA A 207 -54.45 18.93 -3.85
C ALA A 207 -54.82 18.52 -5.30
N SER A 208 -55.19 17.23 -5.51
CA SER A 208 -56.14 16.68 -6.53
C SER A 208 -56.06 15.12 -6.46
N ALA A 209 -57.07 14.35 -6.02
CA ALA A 209 -58.36 13.97 -6.63
C ALA A 209 -58.34 12.77 -7.63
N GLN A 210 -58.78 11.61 -7.11
CA GLN A 210 -59.70 10.55 -7.65
C GLN A 210 -59.46 9.69 -8.91
N THR A 211 -60.12 8.50 -8.83
CA THR A 211 -60.57 7.49 -9.83
C THR A 211 -59.57 6.39 -10.22
N GLY A 212 -59.89 5.10 -10.44
CA GLY A 212 -61.09 4.23 -10.43
C GLY A 212 -60.67 2.85 -11.03
N SER A 213 -60.88 1.71 -10.36
CA SER A 213 -61.94 0.68 -10.56
C SER A 213 -61.65 -0.47 -11.56
N GLY A 214 -61.89 -1.72 -11.11
CA GLY A 214 -62.20 -2.94 -11.90
C GLY A 214 -61.07 -4.00 -11.97
N GLY A 215 -61.25 -5.31 -11.81
CA GLY A 215 -62.39 -6.20 -11.54
C GLY A 215 -62.01 -7.68 -11.81
N THR A 216 -62.07 -8.54 -10.77
CA THR A 216 -62.53 -9.97 -10.67
C THR A 216 -61.94 -11.14 -11.54
N PRO A 217 -62.13 -12.45 -11.15
CA PRO A 217 -61.09 -13.52 -11.14
C PRO A 217 -61.52 -14.77 -11.98
N PRO A 218 -60.95 -16.01 -11.85
CA PRO A 218 -61.35 -16.95 -10.76
C PRO A 218 -60.40 -18.14 -10.36
N ARG A 219 -60.78 -18.79 -9.24
CA ARG A 219 -60.84 -20.25 -8.88
C ARG A 219 -59.59 -21.12 -8.56
N GLY A 220 -59.71 -21.88 -7.45
CA GLY A 220 -59.08 -23.20 -7.24
C GLY A 220 -58.90 -23.66 -5.77
N ASP A 221 -59.95 -24.25 -5.20
CA ASP A 221 -60.08 -25.28 -4.13
C ASP A 221 -58.91 -25.65 -3.17
N SER A 222 -59.07 -25.56 -1.84
CA SER A 222 -59.75 -26.48 -0.88
C SER A 222 -58.92 -27.73 -0.49
N ALA A 223 -58.42 -27.79 0.75
CA ALA A 223 -58.57 -28.95 1.65
C ALA A 223 -57.93 -28.71 3.04
N SER A 224 -58.78 -28.86 4.06
CA SER A 224 -58.54 -28.92 5.51
C SER A 224 -58.06 -30.31 5.98
N VAL A 225 -57.24 -30.41 7.04
CA VAL A 225 -57.32 -31.47 8.07
C VAL A 225 -56.80 -30.95 9.43
N GLN A 226 -57.42 -31.51 10.48
CA GLN A 226 -57.55 -31.19 11.90
C GLN A 226 -56.33 -31.24 12.84
N SER A 227 -56.54 -30.49 13.94
CA SER A 227 -56.08 -30.57 15.32
C SER A 227 -55.60 -31.93 15.89
N GLY A 228 -54.61 -31.83 16.80
CA GLY A 228 -54.33 -32.83 17.82
C GLY A 228 -53.43 -32.27 18.93
N SER A 229 -53.99 -32.10 20.13
CA SER A 229 -53.34 -31.64 21.36
C SER A 229 -52.84 -32.82 22.22
N GLY A 230 -51.69 -32.63 22.89
CA GLY A 230 -51.41 -33.25 24.19
C GLY A 230 -50.17 -34.15 24.26
N GLY A 231 -49.19 -33.75 25.09
CA GLY A 231 -48.12 -34.63 25.58
C GLY A 231 -46.82 -33.92 25.97
N THR A 232 -46.66 -33.55 27.24
CA THR A 232 -45.37 -33.25 27.90
C THR A 232 -44.63 -34.57 28.16
N PRO A 233 -43.27 -34.70 28.04
CA PRO A 233 -42.30 -34.29 29.08
C PRO A 233 -40.86 -34.03 28.51
N PRO A 234 -39.75 -34.02 29.27
CA PRO A 234 -39.45 -33.52 30.62
C PRO A 234 -38.41 -32.36 30.61
N ARG A 235 -38.18 -31.81 31.81
CA ARG A 235 -37.10 -30.87 32.16
C ARG A 235 -35.73 -31.42 31.76
N GLY A 236 -34.98 -30.63 31.00
CA GLY A 236 -33.53 -30.72 30.85
C GLY A 236 -32.95 -29.33 31.08
N ASP A 237 -32.11 -29.21 32.10
CA ASP A 237 -31.32 -28.02 32.39
C ASP A 237 -30.38 -27.72 31.21
N PHE A 238 -30.83 -26.91 30.27
CA PHE A 238 -29.94 -26.18 29.39
C PHE A 238 -29.58 -24.89 30.09
N ALA A 239 -28.35 -24.88 30.63
CA ALA A 239 -27.65 -23.66 30.95
C ALA A 239 -27.93 -22.63 29.85
N SER A 240 -28.50 -21.51 30.25
CA SER A 240 -28.70 -20.34 29.42
C SER A 240 -27.35 -19.96 28.80
N VAL A 241 -27.14 -20.39 27.56
CA VAL A 241 -26.24 -19.68 26.65
C VAL A 241 -26.91 -18.32 26.49
N GLN A 242 -26.47 -17.36 27.31
CA GLN A 242 -26.70 -15.96 27.04
C GLN A 242 -26.20 -15.73 25.62
N SER A 243 -27.16 -15.57 24.70
CA SER A 243 -26.93 -14.99 23.39
C SER A 243 -26.22 -13.66 23.61
N GLY A 244 -24.89 -13.67 23.38
CA GLY A 244 -24.08 -12.47 23.40
C GLY A 244 -24.73 -11.42 22.52
N SER A 245 -24.94 -10.24 23.10
CA SER A 245 -25.58 -9.08 22.49
C SER A 245 -25.13 -8.85 21.04
N GLY A 246 -26.08 -8.62 20.14
CA GLY A 246 -25.85 -8.21 18.75
C GLY A 246 -25.23 -6.80 18.65
N GLY A 247 -23.94 -6.68 18.98
CA GLY A 247 -23.13 -5.49 18.76
C GLY A 247 -22.34 -5.58 17.46
N SER A 248 -22.12 -4.44 16.79
CA SER A 248 -21.14 -4.37 15.70
C SER A 248 -19.75 -4.72 16.25
N PRO A 249 -18.99 -5.61 15.59
CA PRO A 249 -17.64 -5.93 16.03
C PRO A 249 -16.78 -4.66 16.11
N PRO A 250 -15.81 -4.61 17.04
CA PRO A 250 -14.93 -3.45 17.19
C PRO A 250 -14.13 -3.22 15.90
N PRO A 251 -13.94 -1.96 15.49
CA PRO A 251 -13.04 -1.63 14.40
C PRO A 251 -11.66 -2.23 14.60
N GLN A 252 -11.10 -2.77 13.52
CA GLN A 252 -9.76 -3.37 13.51
C GLN A 252 -8.69 -2.31 13.20
N LYS A 253 -8.95 -1.46 12.20
CA LYS A 253 -7.98 -0.48 11.70
C LYS A 253 -8.66 0.83 11.30
N LEU A 254 -7.91 1.92 11.41
CA LEU A 254 -8.16 3.17 10.71
C LEU A 254 -7.09 3.37 9.64
N ILE A 255 -7.47 3.74 8.41
CA ILE A 255 -6.54 3.89 7.28
C ILE A 255 -6.86 5.19 6.55
N ALA A 256 -5.89 6.09 6.43
CA ALA A 256 -5.97 7.25 5.55
C ALA A 256 -5.44 6.89 4.14
N ASP A 257 -6.15 7.34 3.12
CA ASP A 257 -5.95 7.03 1.70
C ASP A 257 -5.85 5.50 1.40
N PRO A 258 -6.85 4.69 1.78
CA PRO A 258 -6.79 3.22 1.67
C PRO A 258 -6.64 2.71 0.23
N ASP A 259 -7.08 3.51 -0.75
CA ASP A 259 -7.05 3.15 -2.16
C ASP A 259 -5.89 3.84 -2.91
N VAL A 260 -5.00 4.55 -2.20
CA VAL A 260 -3.80 5.22 -2.74
C VAL A 260 -4.15 6.19 -3.86
N ASN A 261 -5.08 7.11 -3.61
CA ASN A 261 -5.57 8.09 -4.58
C ASN A 261 -4.74 9.38 -4.60
N ILE A 262 -3.92 9.64 -3.58
CA ILE A 262 -3.16 10.89 -3.45
C ILE A 262 -1.67 10.66 -3.74
N PHE A 263 -1.06 11.56 -4.51
CA PHE A 263 0.39 11.58 -4.65
C PHE A 263 1.02 12.11 -3.37
N ARG A 264 1.76 11.27 -2.66
CA ARG A 264 2.39 11.63 -1.39
C ARG A 264 3.78 11.03 -1.30
N LEU A 265 4.62 11.64 -0.46
CA LEU A 265 5.88 11.02 -0.07
C LEU A 265 5.55 9.90 0.94
N LEU A 266 5.94 8.67 0.63
CA LEU A 266 5.82 7.57 1.57
C LEU A 266 6.78 7.80 2.73
N ASP A 267 6.32 7.51 3.93
CA ASP A 267 7.21 7.44 5.09
C ASP A 267 8.23 6.30 4.88
N PRO A 268 9.49 6.43 5.34
CA PRO A 268 10.48 5.35 5.23
C PRO A 268 9.98 3.99 5.73
N GLU A 269 9.11 3.93 6.75
CA GLU A 269 8.54 2.68 7.25
C GLU A 269 7.54 2.02 6.28
N GLU A 270 6.96 2.80 5.36
CA GLU A 270 6.03 2.33 4.32
C GLU A 270 6.73 1.79 3.07
N VAL A 271 8.02 2.13 2.89
CA VAL A 271 8.81 1.70 1.74
C VAL A 271 9.45 0.35 2.06
N PRO A 272 9.05 -0.74 1.38
CA PRO A 272 9.66 -2.03 1.61
C PRO A 272 11.13 -2.01 1.15
N CYS A 273 11.98 -2.66 1.93
CA CYS A 273 13.34 -2.97 1.51
C CYS A 273 13.34 -3.86 0.26
N THR A 274 14.07 -3.46 -0.78
CA THR A 274 14.16 -4.19 -2.06
C THR A 274 15.60 -4.27 -2.55
N VAL A 275 15.83 -5.03 -3.62
CA VAL A 275 17.12 -5.04 -4.34
C VAL A 275 17.57 -3.61 -4.69
N ASN A 276 16.65 -2.72 -5.08
CA ASN A 276 16.97 -1.32 -5.38
C ASN A 276 17.40 -0.53 -4.13
N SER A 277 16.91 -0.88 -2.95
CA SER A 277 17.37 -0.28 -1.69
C SER A 277 18.86 -0.59 -1.47
N VAL A 278 19.31 -1.81 -1.78
CA VAL A 278 20.74 -2.18 -1.73
C VAL A 278 21.53 -1.37 -2.76
N LYS A 279 21.03 -1.26 -4.01
CA LYS A 279 21.70 -0.47 -5.07
C LYS A 279 21.85 1.01 -4.71
N GLY A 280 20.86 1.57 -4.01
CA GLY A 280 20.85 2.97 -3.58
C GLY A 280 21.65 3.25 -2.30
N SER A 281 22.14 2.22 -1.62
CA SER A 281 22.94 2.38 -0.40
C SER A 281 24.19 3.22 -0.68
N LYS A 282 24.54 4.11 0.26
CA LYS A 282 25.79 4.90 0.21
C LYS A 282 26.87 4.34 1.14
N SER A 283 26.53 3.38 1.98
CA SER A 283 27.36 2.86 3.07
C SER A 283 27.27 1.33 3.19
N LEU A 284 27.25 0.63 2.04
CA LEU A 284 27.12 -0.84 2.00
C LEU A 284 28.41 -1.53 2.45
N THR A 285 28.31 -2.41 3.44
CA THR A 285 29.37 -3.33 3.87
C THR A 285 29.07 -4.74 3.38
N ALA A 286 29.94 -5.28 2.53
CA ALA A 286 29.86 -6.64 2.02
C ALA A 286 30.56 -7.61 2.99
N VAL A 287 29.84 -8.63 3.46
CA VAL A 287 30.34 -9.60 4.45
C VAL A 287 30.33 -10.99 3.82
N LEU A 288 31.51 -11.61 3.70
CA LEU A 288 31.62 -12.98 3.25
C LEU A 288 31.64 -13.90 4.46
N ARG A 289 30.81 -14.96 4.45
CA ARG A 289 30.83 -15.98 5.50
C ARG A 289 32.24 -16.59 5.64
N ASP A 290 32.69 -16.77 6.88
CA ASP A 290 33.98 -17.39 7.16
C ASP A 290 34.02 -18.85 6.69
N GLY A 291 35.11 -19.21 6.02
CA GLY A 291 35.31 -20.53 5.41
C GLY A 291 34.57 -20.74 4.08
N SER A 292 34.14 -19.67 3.41
CA SER A 292 33.55 -19.76 2.07
C SER A 292 34.57 -20.22 1.00
N PRO A 293 34.14 -21.00 -0.01
CA PRO A 293 35.01 -21.44 -1.09
C PRO A 293 35.44 -20.27 -2.01
N ARG A 294 36.50 -20.45 -2.80
CA ARG A 294 37.03 -19.38 -3.68
C ARG A 294 36.00 -18.90 -4.70
N GLU A 295 35.14 -19.82 -5.16
CA GLU A 295 34.05 -19.57 -6.09
C GLU A 295 33.01 -18.60 -5.51
N ALA A 296 32.80 -18.63 -4.19
CA ALA A 296 31.89 -17.72 -3.50
C ALA A 296 32.38 -16.26 -3.61
N VAL A 297 33.68 -16.02 -3.47
CA VAL A 297 34.27 -14.68 -3.63
C VAL A 297 33.99 -14.14 -5.04
N LYS A 298 34.13 -14.98 -6.07
CA LYS A 298 33.86 -14.60 -7.47
C LYS A 298 32.38 -14.26 -7.67
N ALA A 299 31.48 -15.11 -7.17
CA ALA A 299 30.05 -14.85 -7.25
C ALA A 299 29.65 -13.58 -6.48
N PHE A 300 30.27 -13.34 -5.32
CA PHE A 300 29.98 -12.17 -4.52
C PHE A 300 30.42 -10.87 -5.22
N LYS A 301 31.61 -10.85 -5.82
CA LYS A 301 32.07 -9.72 -6.64
C LYS A 301 31.12 -9.41 -7.80
N LEU A 302 30.66 -10.44 -8.52
CA LEU A 302 29.69 -10.27 -9.62
C LEU A 302 28.35 -9.72 -9.12
N LEU A 303 27.89 -10.18 -7.95
CA LEU A 303 26.68 -9.65 -7.33
C LEU A 303 26.86 -8.17 -6.97
N LEU A 304 27.97 -7.82 -6.32
CA LEU A 304 28.28 -6.44 -5.94
C LEU A 304 28.38 -5.53 -7.17
N GLU A 305 29.08 -5.96 -8.22
CA GLU A 305 29.16 -5.25 -9.50
C GLU A 305 27.76 -5.02 -10.10
N GLY A 306 26.94 -6.07 -10.17
CA GLY A 306 25.56 -5.97 -10.65
C GLY A 306 24.69 -5.04 -9.82
N LEU A 307 24.98 -4.89 -8.52
CA LEU A 307 24.28 -3.99 -7.61
C LEU A 307 24.84 -2.55 -7.63
N GLY A 308 25.85 -2.24 -8.45
CA GLY A 308 26.47 -0.91 -8.50
C GLY A 308 27.48 -0.65 -7.38
N HIS A 309 27.94 -1.71 -6.72
CA HIS A 309 28.84 -1.68 -5.56
C HIS A 309 30.16 -2.39 -5.85
N ALA A 310 30.67 -2.27 -7.08
CA ALA A 310 31.90 -2.97 -7.52
C ALA A 310 33.12 -2.68 -6.62
N ASP A 311 33.19 -1.47 -6.06
CA ASP A 311 34.29 -1.01 -5.20
C ASP A 311 34.05 -1.30 -3.71
N ALA A 312 32.91 -1.89 -3.33
CA ALA A 312 32.62 -2.20 -1.94
C ALA A 312 33.59 -3.28 -1.42
N PRO A 313 34.33 -3.02 -0.32
CA PRO A 313 35.27 -3.99 0.20
C PRO A 313 34.53 -5.20 0.78
N ILE A 314 34.95 -6.39 0.36
CA ILE A 314 34.49 -7.65 0.97
C ILE A 314 35.26 -7.83 2.28
N THR A 315 34.54 -7.75 3.39
CA THR A 315 35.07 -7.90 4.74
C THR A 315 34.87 -9.31 5.29
N SER A 316 35.74 -9.71 6.22
CA SER A 316 35.54 -10.91 7.04
C SER A 316 34.45 -10.68 8.09
N GLU A 317 33.91 -11.76 8.68
CA GLU A 317 32.93 -11.62 9.77
C GLU A 317 33.49 -10.81 10.96
N LYS A 318 34.76 -11.04 11.32
CA LYS A 318 35.44 -10.32 12.40
C LYS A 318 35.54 -8.81 12.12
N GLU A 319 35.85 -8.42 10.89
CA GLU A 319 35.90 -7.01 10.49
C GLU A 319 34.51 -6.37 10.46
N ALA A 320 33.50 -7.09 9.97
CA ALA A 320 32.11 -6.64 9.95
C ALA A 320 31.59 -6.38 11.38
N GLU A 321 31.94 -7.23 12.35
CA GLU A 321 31.55 -7.05 13.76
C GLU A 321 32.08 -5.76 14.38
N MET A 322 33.27 -5.31 13.96
CA MET A 322 33.88 -4.05 14.41
C MET A 322 33.21 -2.84 13.78
N LYS A 323 32.61 -3.02 12.60
CA LYS A 323 31.86 -2.00 11.85
C LYS A 323 30.37 -1.94 12.20
N MET A 324 29.91 -2.67 13.22
CA MET A 324 28.50 -2.64 13.65
C MET A 324 28.13 -1.30 14.33
N SER A 325 27.96 -0.23 13.55
CA SER A 325 27.37 1.05 13.97
C SER A 325 25.90 1.13 13.53
N LYS A 326 25.17 2.19 13.94
CA LYS A 326 23.72 2.31 13.74
C LYS A 326 23.26 2.71 12.33
N GLU A 327 24.17 2.88 11.36
CA GLU A 327 23.87 3.50 10.05
C GLU A 327 24.56 2.79 8.86
N ILE A 328 24.98 1.54 9.04
CA ILE A 328 25.65 0.77 7.98
C ILE A 328 24.69 -0.27 7.42
N ASP A 329 24.58 -0.29 6.10
CA ASP A 329 23.85 -1.33 5.38
C ASP A 329 24.75 -2.54 5.21
N PHE A 330 24.21 -3.75 5.37
CA PHE A 330 24.99 -4.98 5.25
C PHE A 330 24.45 -5.86 4.13
N LEU A 331 25.36 -6.41 3.32
CA LEU A 331 25.08 -7.50 2.40
C LEU A 331 25.91 -8.72 2.79
N PHE A 332 25.26 -9.78 3.22
CA PHE A 332 25.89 -11.04 3.61
C PHE A 332 25.88 -12.03 2.45
N PHE A 333 27.02 -12.67 2.21
CA PHE A 333 27.12 -13.86 1.36
C PHE A 333 27.22 -15.10 2.24
N GLY A 334 26.12 -15.86 2.30
CA GLY A 334 25.91 -16.96 3.23
C GLY A 334 25.50 -16.48 4.63
N LEU A 335 24.89 -17.38 5.41
CA LEU A 335 24.61 -17.10 6.83
C LEU A 335 25.93 -17.04 7.62
N PRO A 336 26.16 -15.98 8.41
CA PRO A 336 27.39 -15.83 9.18
C PRO A 336 27.52 -16.91 10.26
N ARG A 337 28.76 -17.25 10.62
CA ARG A 337 29.08 -18.14 11.75
C ARG A 337 28.99 -17.41 13.09
N SER A 338 29.34 -16.13 13.12
CA SER A 338 29.27 -15.25 14.27
C SER A 338 27.86 -15.12 14.83
N GLU A 339 27.70 -15.39 16.12
CA GLU A 339 26.43 -15.18 16.84
C GLU A 339 26.01 -13.70 16.83
N LYS A 340 26.98 -12.78 16.88
CA LYS A 340 26.70 -11.34 16.85
C LYS A 340 26.09 -10.94 15.50
N LEU A 341 26.64 -11.44 14.39
CA LEU A 341 26.10 -11.17 13.06
C LEU A 341 24.81 -11.95 12.77
N LYS A 342 24.63 -13.14 13.37
CA LYS A 342 23.36 -13.87 13.28
C LYS A 342 22.18 -13.09 13.85
N SER A 343 22.40 -12.23 14.85
CA SER A 343 21.34 -11.40 15.43
C SER A 343 20.64 -10.44 14.47
N PHE A 344 21.25 -10.13 13.30
CA PHE A 344 20.59 -9.40 12.23
C PHE A 344 19.40 -10.19 11.65
N PHE A 345 19.50 -11.52 11.59
CA PHE A 345 18.46 -12.37 11.01
C PHE A 345 17.31 -12.67 11.97
N SER A 346 17.47 -12.37 13.26
CA SER A 346 16.35 -12.36 14.21
C SER A 346 15.28 -11.33 13.86
N SER A 347 15.64 -10.33 13.03
CA SER A 347 14.73 -9.32 12.50
C SER A 347 14.12 -9.67 11.14
N SER A 348 14.44 -10.84 10.59
CA SER A 348 13.85 -11.28 9.34
C SER A 348 12.33 -11.43 9.46
N PRO A 349 11.57 -11.24 8.37
CA PRO A 349 10.10 -11.37 8.41
C PRO A 349 9.65 -12.74 8.94
N GLU A 350 8.53 -12.78 9.68
CA GLU A 350 8.03 -14.00 10.36
C GLU A 350 7.90 -15.23 9.44
N ASP A 351 7.62 -15.01 8.16
CA ASP A 351 7.48 -16.07 7.15
C ASP A 351 8.81 -16.55 6.54
N VAL A 352 9.94 -16.23 7.19
CA VAL A 352 11.29 -16.58 6.74
C VAL A 352 11.94 -17.54 7.74
N THR A 353 12.45 -18.65 7.24
CA THR A 353 13.28 -19.59 8.01
C THR A 353 14.59 -19.78 7.26
N LEU A 354 15.71 -19.64 7.96
CA LEU A 354 17.05 -19.67 7.36
C LEU A 354 17.93 -20.70 8.07
N SER A 355 18.58 -21.56 7.29
CA SER A 355 19.73 -22.36 7.72
C SER A 355 20.75 -22.47 6.58
N SER A 356 21.92 -23.02 6.85
CA SER A 356 22.91 -23.24 5.79
C SER A 356 22.48 -24.31 4.79
N GLU A 357 21.57 -25.20 5.15
CA GLU A 357 21.17 -26.35 4.34
C GLU A 357 19.84 -26.14 3.61
N LYS A 358 18.97 -25.29 4.16
CA LYS A 358 17.64 -25.04 3.62
C LYS A 358 17.16 -23.65 4.02
N PHE A 359 16.17 -23.17 3.28
CA PHE A 359 15.41 -22.00 3.66
C PHE A 359 13.92 -22.21 3.38
N SER A 360 13.10 -21.35 3.97
CA SER A 360 11.70 -21.17 3.60
C SER A 360 11.42 -19.68 3.53
N VAL A 361 10.70 -19.24 2.50
CA VAL A 361 10.23 -17.86 2.36
C VAL A 361 8.77 -17.89 1.92
N LYS A 362 7.86 -17.32 2.73
CA LYS A 362 6.41 -17.34 2.46
C LYS A 362 5.89 -18.76 2.17
N GLY A 363 6.43 -19.75 2.90
CA GLY A 363 6.11 -21.18 2.74
C GLY A 363 6.79 -21.88 1.56
N PHE A 364 7.55 -21.17 0.72
CA PHE A 364 8.28 -21.75 -0.41
C PHE A 364 9.71 -22.13 0.00
N SER A 365 10.11 -23.38 -0.27
CA SER A 365 11.41 -23.94 0.15
C SER A 365 12.15 -24.75 -0.94
N SER A 366 11.57 -24.93 -2.12
CA SER A 366 12.11 -25.76 -3.20
C SER A 366 13.07 -24.99 -4.12
N ALA A 367 14.18 -24.50 -3.57
CA ALA A 367 15.17 -23.70 -4.30
C ALA A 367 16.57 -23.81 -3.68
N ASP A 368 17.61 -23.48 -4.45
CA ASP A 368 19.02 -23.65 -4.08
C ASP A 368 19.73 -22.34 -3.71
N CYS A 369 19.23 -21.20 -4.18
CA CYS A 369 19.73 -19.87 -3.84
C CYS A 369 18.59 -18.96 -3.39
N LEU A 370 18.81 -18.21 -2.32
CA LEU A 370 17.89 -17.19 -1.82
C LEU A 370 18.59 -15.82 -1.79
N PHE A 371 17.91 -14.79 -2.25
CA PHE A 371 18.28 -13.40 -1.99
C PHE A 371 17.16 -12.73 -1.18
N LEU A 372 17.50 -12.08 -0.07
CA LEU A 372 16.59 -11.34 0.79
C LEU A 372 17.11 -9.93 1.04
N VAL A 373 16.21 -8.97 1.19
CA VAL A 373 16.51 -7.60 1.66
C VAL A 373 15.43 -7.18 2.65
N PHE A 374 15.78 -6.81 3.88
CA PHE A 374 14.84 -6.40 4.92
C PHE A 374 15.47 -5.35 5.85
N ASN A 375 14.66 -4.68 6.67
CA ASN A 375 15.14 -3.71 7.66
C ASN A 375 15.82 -4.43 8.83
N GLY A 376 17.01 -4.02 9.24
CA GLY A 376 17.68 -4.59 10.41
C GLY A 376 17.06 -4.07 11.71
N SER A 377 16.20 -4.84 12.38
CA SER A 377 15.41 -4.32 13.52
C SER A 377 16.22 -3.99 14.78
N ASN A 378 17.47 -4.43 14.88
CA ASN A 378 18.13 -4.48 16.19
C ASN A 378 18.93 -3.22 16.57
N ARG A 379 19.25 -2.29 15.65
CA ARG A 379 20.13 -1.14 15.98
C ARG A 379 19.92 0.16 15.19
N GLY A 380 18.98 0.29 14.26
CA GLY A 380 18.77 1.54 13.50
C GLY A 380 18.16 1.31 12.12
N ALA A 381 18.03 2.39 11.32
CA ALA A 381 17.36 2.44 10.02
C ALA A 381 18.11 1.76 8.85
N GLY A 382 19.04 0.84 9.14
CA GLY A 382 19.88 0.19 8.13
C GLY A 382 19.24 -1.00 7.43
N ILE A 383 19.68 -1.27 6.20
CA ILE A 383 19.26 -2.38 5.36
C ILE A 383 20.10 -3.62 5.67
N THR A 384 19.45 -4.77 5.79
CA THR A 384 20.10 -6.09 5.81
C THR A 384 19.73 -6.86 4.55
N ALA A 385 20.74 -7.23 3.77
CA ALA A 385 20.60 -8.09 2.61
C ALA A 385 21.37 -9.40 2.82
N LEU A 386 20.83 -10.50 2.30
CA LEU A 386 21.43 -11.82 2.37
C LEU A 386 21.33 -12.49 1.01
N TYR A 387 22.46 -12.93 0.49
CA TYR A 387 22.53 -13.92 -0.56
C TYR A 387 22.96 -15.26 0.02
N LEU A 388 22.05 -16.23 0.05
CA LEU A 388 22.22 -17.54 0.66
C LEU A 388 22.11 -18.65 -0.39
N PRO A 389 23.25 -19.16 -0.89
CA PRO A 389 23.33 -20.49 -1.48
C PRO A 389 23.21 -21.54 -0.37
N VAL A 390 22.32 -22.53 -0.53
CA VAL A 390 22.28 -23.66 0.41
C VAL A 390 23.47 -24.59 0.19
N SER A 391 23.87 -25.33 1.23
CA SER A 391 24.94 -26.33 1.16
C SER A 391 24.74 -27.28 -0.02
N GLY A 392 25.77 -27.47 -0.84
CA GLY A 392 25.73 -28.37 -2.00
C GLY A 392 25.26 -27.72 -3.31
N THR A 393 24.87 -26.44 -3.30
CA THR A 393 24.52 -25.71 -4.53
C THR A 393 25.71 -25.64 -5.50
N SER A 394 25.47 -25.89 -6.78
CA SER A 394 26.51 -25.85 -7.81
C SER A 394 27.05 -24.43 -8.01
N ALA A 395 28.35 -24.31 -8.28
CA ALA A 395 28.99 -23.01 -8.53
C ALA A 395 28.33 -22.23 -9.70
N ASP A 396 27.85 -22.95 -10.71
CA ASP A 396 27.14 -22.36 -11.85
C ASP A 396 25.79 -21.75 -11.44
N SER A 397 25.02 -22.44 -10.59
CA SER A 397 23.74 -21.91 -10.07
C SER A 397 23.96 -20.64 -9.25
N VAL A 398 25.00 -20.64 -8.40
CA VAL A 398 25.40 -19.46 -7.61
C VAL A 398 25.78 -18.29 -8.54
N LEU A 399 26.65 -18.51 -9.51
CA LEU A 399 27.08 -17.45 -10.44
C LEU A 399 25.91 -16.91 -11.29
N THR A 400 25.06 -17.80 -11.80
CA THR A 400 23.93 -17.43 -12.66
C THR A 400 22.85 -16.66 -11.89
N SER A 401 22.53 -17.08 -10.67
CA SER A 401 21.58 -16.34 -9.82
C SER A 401 22.14 -14.99 -9.37
N ALA A 402 23.41 -14.92 -8.97
CA ALA A 402 24.10 -13.66 -8.61
C ALA A 402 23.98 -12.60 -9.72
N ARG A 403 24.23 -12.97 -10.98
CA ARG A 403 24.09 -12.09 -12.14
C ARG A 403 22.66 -11.61 -12.37
N LYS A 404 21.67 -12.46 -12.10
CA LYS A 404 20.26 -12.16 -12.38
C LYS A 404 19.62 -11.25 -11.33
N ILE A 405 20.07 -11.27 -10.08
CA ILE A 405 19.47 -10.51 -8.96
C ILE A 405 19.29 -9.02 -9.31
N THR A 406 20.26 -8.40 -9.98
CA THR A 406 20.18 -6.97 -10.35
C THR A 406 18.97 -6.62 -11.22
N HIS A 407 18.46 -7.55 -12.02
CA HIS A 407 17.30 -7.31 -12.89
C HIS A 407 15.97 -7.32 -12.12
N TYR A 408 15.99 -7.75 -10.86
CA TYR A 408 14.81 -7.88 -9.99
C TYR A 408 14.73 -6.75 -8.95
N GLY A 409 15.12 -5.53 -9.35
CA GLY A 409 15.24 -4.34 -8.50
C GLY A 409 14.07 -4.09 -7.52
N LYS A 410 12.83 -4.35 -7.94
CA LYS A 410 11.62 -4.05 -7.17
C LYS A 410 11.23 -5.10 -6.12
N TYR A 411 11.96 -6.21 -6.02
CA TYR A 411 11.60 -7.33 -5.16
C TYR A 411 12.42 -7.33 -3.87
N SER A 412 11.80 -7.74 -2.78
CA SER A 412 12.43 -7.90 -1.47
C SER A 412 13.05 -9.28 -1.26
N TYR A 413 12.49 -10.29 -1.93
CA TYR A 413 13.02 -11.65 -1.90
C TYR A 413 12.94 -12.33 -3.25
N LEU A 414 13.93 -13.19 -3.51
CA LEU A 414 14.10 -13.96 -4.74
C LEU A 414 14.61 -15.35 -4.40
N ALA A 415 13.93 -16.40 -4.82
CA ALA A 415 14.41 -17.77 -4.72
C ALA A 415 14.69 -18.32 -6.11
N PHE A 416 15.88 -18.88 -6.32
CA PHE A 416 16.34 -19.46 -7.56
C PHE A 416 16.57 -20.96 -7.40
N SER A 417 16.38 -21.70 -8.49
CA SER A 417 16.80 -23.10 -8.63
C SER A 417 17.59 -23.20 -9.92
N HIS A 418 18.84 -23.66 -9.86
CA HIS A 418 19.71 -23.77 -11.03
C HIS A 418 19.81 -22.44 -11.82
N GLY A 419 19.90 -21.31 -11.10
CA GLY A 419 19.91 -19.98 -11.69
C GLY A 419 18.59 -19.51 -12.34
N VAL A 420 17.48 -20.25 -12.21
CA VAL A 420 16.15 -19.87 -12.70
C VAL A 420 15.28 -19.40 -11.53
N ILE A 421 14.64 -18.24 -11.67
CA ILE A 421 13.75 -17.70 -10.63
C ILE A 421 12.54 -18.64 -10.43
N GLN A 422 12.30 -19.04 -9.19
CA GLN A 422 11.16 -19.88 -8.80
C GLN A 422 10.12 -19.08 -8.02
N GLN A 423 10.58 -18.19 -7.14
CA GLN A 423 9.72 -17.39 -6.29
C GLN A 423 10.27 -15.98 -6.17
N LYS A 424 9.37 -14.98 -6.16
CA LYS A 424 9.73 -13.57 -5.95
C LYS A 424 8.57 -12.83 -5.28
N GLY A 425 8.89 -11.79 -4.53
CA GLY A 425 7.87 -10.92 -3.96
C GLY A 425 8.45 -9.75 -3.19
N VAL A 426 7.54 -9.02 -2.54
CA VAL A 426 7.84 -7.82 -1.77
C VAL A 426 7.32 -8.07 -0.35
N TRP A 427 8.04 -7.58 0.66
CA TRP A 427 7.53 -7.65 2.03
C TRP A 427 6.29 -6.77 2.19
N GLU A 428 5.44 -7.14 3.15
CA GLU A 428 4.42 -6.19 3.61
C GLU A 428 5.13 -5.06 4.35
N ALA A 429 4.67 -3.82 4.14
CA ALA A 429 5.19 -2.68 4.88
C ALA A 429 4.95 -2.92 6.37
N LEU A 430 5.99 -2.71 7.19
CA LEU A 430 5.94 -3.03 8.61
C LEU A 430 4.92 -2.15 9.34
N ARG A 431 4.89 -0.86 8.99
CA ARG A 431 4.03 0.16 9.58
C ARG A 431 3.77 1.27 8.56
N SER A 432 2.70 2.03 8.80
CA SER A 432 2.36 3.22 8.03
C SER A 432 1.85 4.26 9.00
N PRO A 433 2.36 5.51 8.97
CA PRO A 433 1.80 6.59 9.77
C PRO A 433 0.37 6.96 9.34
N LEU A 434 -0.10 6.45 8.20
CA LEU A 434 -1.49 6.55 7.75
C LEU A 434 -2.36 5.35 8.15
N GLN A 435 -1.83 4.46 8.99
CA GLN A 435 -2.59 3.33 9.54
C GLN A 435 -2.51 3.32 11.06
N PHE A 436 -3.66 3.10 11.69
CA PHE A 436 -3.76 2.88 13.13
C PHE A 436 -4.48 1.56 13.41
N ASP A 437 -3.78 0.65 14.07
CA ASP A 437 -4.33 -0.63 14.51
C ASP A 437 -4.95 -0.50 15.91
N PHE A 438 -6.27 -0.70 16.02
CA PHE A 438 -6.97 -0.65 17.31
C PHE A 438 -6.77 -1.92 18.13
N ILE A 439 -6.56 -3.04 17.46
CA ILE A 439 -6.32 -4.34 18.09
C ILE A 439 -4.81 -4.59 18.06
N ARG A 440 -4.07 -4.00 19.00
CA ARG A 440 -2.69 -4.46 19.25
C ARG A 440 -2.77 -5.81 19.96
N LYS A 441 -2.14 -6.84 19.37
CA LYS A 441 -1.93 -8.13 20.02
C LYS A 441 -0.86 -8.05 21.10
#